data_AF-A0A2G4G785-F1
#
_entry.id   AF-A0A2G4G785-F1
#
_cell.length_a   1.000
_cell.length_b   1.000
_cell.length_c   1.000
_cell.angle_alpha   90.00
_cell.angle_beta   90.00
_cell.angle_gamma   90.00
#
_symmetry.space_group_name_H-M   'P 1'
#
loop_
_entity.id
_entity.type
_entity.pdbx_description
1 polymer ?
#
loop_
_entity_poly.entity_id
_entity_poly.type
_entity_poly.pdbx_seq_one_letter_code
_entity_poly.pdbx_strand_id
1 'polypeptide(L)'
;MKKVAIVLLTLIAFGVTPADAATPVVRITDKPHKDFESEFRNNELATLITPEGKLGKIVFNSANSRKTWVIDPALIDEIADMADGYSIAGKEDKVGQLAAQNWLFALKFTTLNNSVIALPYGNPDQSLAKRLAPSELRFYSSYGKQRLELQLGRPVIAENGWSKGASRLSSPFRALYTDNRRMLTGLSTISTAPEITTLRARLGTVMNPALDESERVFFSYSATRAVQAMTAKLRVIPGRYQLTSTTAKLPVTLVNSFDTPTVVNLSLIPLNSRIRIENVNNIQLAAKSRQQLTLEVNVIAPGSVLVNAQFMNSKGQLVGEQSELALSSTIIDSRVTWFTTAAAVLLFLGAITQSVRRVRKSRK
;
A
#
# COMPACT_ATOMS: atom_id res chain seq x y z
N MET A 1 2.29 91.86 -35.12
CA MET A 1 2.83 90.82 -34.22
C MET A 1 1.80 89.70 -34.12
N LYS A 2 2.08 88.52 -34.71
CA LYS A 2 1.16 87.40 -34.85
C LYS A 2 1.05 86.64 -33.51
N LYS A 3 -0.17 86.44 -33.00
CA LYS A 3 -0.46 85.48 -31.92
C LYS A 3 -0.98 84.20 -32.56
N VAL A 4 -0.22 83.12 -32.44
CA VAL A 4 -0.63 81.77 -32.84
C VAL A 4 -1.13 81.06 -31.59
N ALA A 5 -2.40 80.65 -31.59
CA ALA A 5 -2.96 79.77 -30.58
C ALA A 5 -2.84 78.34 -31.07
N ILE A 6 -2.07 77.50 -30.38
CA ILE A 6 -2.00 76.06 -30.60
C ILE A 6 -2.98 75.42 -29.62
N VAL A 7 -4.06 74.84 -30.15
CA VAL A 7 -4.96 73.98 -29.37
C VAL A 7 -4.42 72.55 -29.47
N LEU A 8 -3.92 72.02 -28.36
CA LEU A 8 -3.49 70.63 -28.25
C LEU A 8 -4.72 69.76 -27.91
N LEU A 9 -5.15 68.93 -28.84
CA LEU A 9 -6.22 67.94 -28.63
C LEU A 9 -5.58 66.65 -28.08
N THR A 10 -5.64 66.43 -26.76
CA THR A 10 -5.22 65.17 -26.14
C THR A 10 -6.29 64.10 -26.33
N LEU A 11 -6.02 63.13 -27.23
CA LEU A 11 -6.82 61.90 -27.35
C LEU A 11 -6.51 60.98 -26.16
N ILE A 12 -7.47 60.82 -25.24
CA ILE A 12 -7.40 59.81 -24.19
C ILE A 12 -7.84 58.48 -24.81
N ALA A 13 -6.86 57.64 -25.16
CA ALA A 13 -7.12 56.26 -25.54
C ALA A 13 -7.44 55.45 -24.27
N PHE A 14 -8.72 55.22 -24.00
CA PHE A 14 -9.14 54.20 -23.04
C PHE A 14 -8.77 52.83 -23.60
N GLY A 15 -7.63 52.28 -23.14
CA GLY A 15 -7.31 50.88 -23.32
C GLY A 15 -8.32 50.04 -22.57
N VAL A 16 -9.33 49.53 -23.27
CA VAL A 16 -10.18 48.46 -22.75
C VAL A 16 -9.29 47.22 -22.67
N THR A 17 -8.72 46.96 -21.50
CA THR A 17 -8.18 45.63 -21.22
C THR A 17 -9.35 44.66 -21.35
N PRO A 18 -9.29 43.64 -22.22
CA PRO A 18 -10.34 42.64 -22.25
C PRO A 18 -10.41 42.02 -20.85
N ALA A 19 -11.56 42.15 -20.19
CA ALA A 19 -11.82 41.41 -18.96
C ALA A 19 -11.80 39.93 -19.34
N ASP A 20 -10.78 39.19 -18.89
CA ASP A 20 -10.75 37.74 -19.00
C ASP A 20 -11.90 37.19 -18.16
N ALA A 21 -13.04 36.92 -18.82
CA ALA A 21 -14.16 36.27 -18.19
C ALA A 21 -13.69 34.88 -17.74
N ALA A 22 -13.84 34.56 -16.45
CA ALA A 22 -13.47 33.27 -15.91
C ALA A 22 -14.13 32.15 -16.74
N THR A 23 -13.32 31.27 -17.33
CA THR A 23 -13.84 30.16 -18.13
C THR A 23 -14.70 29.26 -17.26
N PRO A 24 -15.91 28.86 -17.70
CA PRO A 24 -16.77 27.96 -16.94
C PRO A 24 -16.04 26.66 -16.59
N VAL A 25 -16.14 26.25 -15.32
CA VAL A 25 -15.50 25.03 -14.81
C VAL A 25 -16.49 23.87 -14.88
N VAL A 26 -16.15 22.84 -15.63
CA VAL A 26 -16.90 21.58 -15.74
C VAL A 26 -16.19 20.49 -14.96
N ARG A 27 -16.93 19.69 -14.19
CA ARG A 27 -16.36 18.67 -13.31
C ARG A 27 -16.85 17.29 -13.67
N ILE A 28 -15.89 16.37 -13.86
CA ILE A 28 -16.15 14.94 -14.05
C ILE A 28 -15.56 14.23 -12.84
N THR A 29 -16.41 14.03 -11.84
CA THR A 29 -16.04 13.43 -10.55
C THR A 29 -17.21 12.63 -10.03
N ASP A 30 -16.92 11.52 -9.35
CA ASP A 30 -17.93 10.74 -8.66
C ASP A 30 -17.32 9.98 -7.47
N LYS A 31 -18.13 9.20 -6.76
CA LYS A 31 -17.64 8.19 -5.82
C LYS A 31 -16.95 7.03 -6.58
N PRO A 32 -15.98 6.33 -5.97
CA PRO A 32 -15.41 5.10 -6.53
C PRO A 32 -16.47 4.01 -6.70
N HIS A 33 -16.44 3.31 -7.84
CA HIS A 33 -17.38 2.23 -8.17
C HIS A 33 -16.76 0.83 -8.04
N LYS A 34 -15.42 0.74 -7.97
CA LYS A 34 -14.70 -0.52 -7.72
C LYS A 34 -14.20 -0.61 -6.28
N ASP A 35 -14.28 -1.79 -5.69
CA ASP A 35 -13.63 -2.09 -4.42
C ASP A 35 -12.10 -2.21 -4.57
N PHE A 36 -11.33 -2.26 -3.48
CA PHE A 36 -9.87 -2.30 -3.54
C PHE A 36 -9.26 -3.58 -4.15
N GLU A 37 -10.07 -4.60 -4.40
CA GLU A 37 -9.70 -5.83 -5.13
C GLU A 37 -9.93 -5.68 -6.65
N SER A 38 -10.48 -4.53 -7.05
CA SER A 38 -10.75 -4.11 -8.45
C SER A 38 -12.04 -4.69 -9.04
N GLU A 39 -12.97 -5.11 -8.19
CA GLU A 39 -14.29 -5.59 -8.61
C GLU A 39 -15.32 -4.45 -8.60
N PHE A 40 -16.18 -4.39 -9.62
CA PHE A 40 -17.31 -3.44 -9.68
C PHE A 40 -18.39 -3.85 -8.67
N ARG A 41 -18.81 -2.90 -7.82
CA ARG A 41 -19.77 -3.17 -6.74
C ARG A 41 -21.21 -3.27 -7.22
N ASN A 42 -21.54 -2.54 -8.28
CA ASN A 42 -22.88 -2.45 -8.87
C ASN A 42 -22.77 -1.89 -10.30
N ASN A 43 -23.92 -1.71 -10.96
CA ASN A 43 -23.99 -1.17 -12.32
C ASN A 43 -24.37 0.31 -12.39
N GLU A 44 -24.20 1.06 -11.29
CA GLU A 44 -24.58 2.47 -11.21
C GLU A 44 -23.81 3.30 -12.24
N LEU A 45 -22.48 3.09 -12.35
CA LEU A 45 -21.62 3.80 -13.29
C LEU A 45 -22.08 3.65 -14.74
N ALA A 46 -22.52 2.46 -15.16
CA ALA A 46 -23.06 2.22 -16.50
C ALA A 46 -24.27 3.10 -16.80
N THR A 47 -25.12 3.34 -15.80
CA THR A 47 -26.28 4.22 -15.93
C THR A 47 -25.85 5.69 -16.02
N LEU A 48 -24.86 6.09 -15.21
CA LEU A 48 -24.38 7.48 -15.14
C LEU A 48 -23.72 7.97 -16.42
N ILE A 49 -23.08 7.07 -17.18
CA ILE A 49 -22.35 7.39 -18.42
C ILE A 49 -23.21 7.26 -19.68
N THR A 50 -24.47 6.84 -19.58
CA THR A 50 -25.42 6.92 -20.70
C THR A 50 -25.70 8.37 -21.10
N PRO A 51 -26.17 8.68 -22.32
CA PRO A 51 -26.52 10.05 -22.73
C PRO A 51 -27.43 10.81 -21.76
N GLU A 52 -28.36 10.10 -21.11
CA GLU A 52 -29.29 10.67 -20.13
C GLU A 52 -28.77 10.66 -18.69
N GLY A 53 -27.71 9.89 -18.43
CA GLY A 53 -27.04 9.81 -17.15
C GLY A 53 -26.37 11.12 -16.76
N LYS A 54 -26.13 11.28 -15.45
CA LYS A 54 -25.53 12.51 -14.88
C LYS A 54 -24.19 12.85 -15.52
N LEU A 55 -23.30 11.88 -15.73
CA LEU A 55 -21.99 12.10 -16.34
C LEU A 55 -22.09 12.20 -17.86
N GLY A 56 -23.01 11.46 -18.48
CA GLY A 56 -23.25 11.56 -19.92
C GLY A 56 -23.80 12.91 -20.34
N LYS A 57 -24.76 13.50 -19.61
CA LYS A 57 -25.27 14.85 -19.87
C LYS A 57 -24.17 15.92 -19.91
N ILE A 58 -23.11 15.76 -19.11
CA ILE A 58 -21.99 16.70 -19.09
C ILE A 58 -21.14 16.57 -20.37
N VAL A 59 -20.94 15.35 -20.85
CA VAL A 59 -20.08 15.04 -21.99
C VAL A 59 -20.83 15.18 -23.31
N PHE A 60 -21.96 14.48 -23.48
CA PHE A 60 -22.71 14.44 -24.73
C PHE A 60 -23.43 15.75 -25.05
N ASN A 61 -23.92 16.49 -24.04
CA ASN A 61 -24.65 17.74 -24.25
C ASN A 61 -23.77 18.99 -24.02
N SER A 62 -22.44 18.84 -24.16
CA SER A 62 -21.51 19.94 -23.92
C SER A 62 -21.63 21.01 -25.01
N ALA A 63 -22.19 22.17 -24.68
CA ALA A 63 -22.24 23.32 -25.58
C ALA A 63 -20.83 23.72 -26.08
N ASN A 64 -20.72 24.16 -27.34
CA ASN A 64 -19.49 24.63 -27.98
C ASN A 64 -19.04 25.99 -27.40
N SER A 65 -18.49 25.97 -26.19
CA SER A 65 -17.84 27.11 -25.55
C SER A 65 -16.54 26.67 -24.87
N ARG A 66 -15.58 27.58 -24.72
CA ARG A 66 -14.34 27.28 -23.99
C ARG A 66 -14.65 27.05 -22.52
N LYS A 67 -14.14 25.95 -21.96
CA LYS A 67 -14.36 25.52 -20.57
C LYS A 67 -13.07 24.98 -19.98
N THR A 68 -12.97 24.98 -18.67
CA THR A 68 -11.92 24.25 -17.94
C THR A 68 -12.53 22.96 -17.40
N TRP A 69 -12.01 21.83 -17.85
CA TRP A 69 -12.43 20.52 -17.37
C TRP A 69 -11.59 20.13 -16.17
N VAL A 70 -12.24 19.71 -15.10
CA VAL A 70 -11.59 19.20 -13.90
C VAL A 70 -12.06 17.77 -13.69
N ILE A 71 -11.15 16.82 -13.88
CA ILE A 71 -11.47 15.41 -14.05
C ILE A 71 -10.80 14.59 -12.96
N ASP A 72 -11.55 13.69 -12.32
CA ASP A 72 -10.99 12.65 -11.46
C ASP A 72 -10.41 11.50 -12.31
N PRO A 73 -9.09 11.30 -12.31
CA PRO A 73 -8.46 10.25 -13.11
C PRO A 73 -8.88 8.84 -12.68
N ALA A 74 -9.24 8.63 -11.41
CA ALA A 74 -9.67 7.30 -10.95
C ALA A 74 -11.03 6.89 -11.55
N LEU A 75 -11.94 7.86 -11.70
CA LEU A 75 -13.21 7.63 -12.39
C LEU A 75 -12.98 7.29 -13.87
N ILE A 76 -12.04 7.97 -14.53
CA ILE A 76 -11.72 7.66 -15.94
C ILE A 76 -11.11 6.28 -16.08
N ASP A 77 -10.23 5.87 -15.16
CA ASP A 77 -9.70 4.50 -15.13
C ASP A 77 -10.80 3.46 -14.88
N GLU A 78 -11.81 3.74 -14.04
CA GLU A 78 -12.97 2.85 -13.89
C GLU A 78 -13.80 2.73 -15.17
N ILE A 79 -14.04 3.82 -15.88
CA ILE A 79 -14.77 3.80 -17.15
C ILE A 79 -13.94 3.10 -18.24
N ALA A 80 -12.62 3.26 -18.24
CA ALA A 80 -11.71 2.53 -19.13
C ALA A 80 -11.78 1.02 -18.90
N ASP A 81 -11.73 0.58 -17.64
CA ASP A 81 -11.87 -0.84 -17.31
C ASP A 81 -13.25 -1.39 -17.74
N MET A 82 -14.33 -0.61 -17.64
CA MET A 82 -15.63 -1.00 -18.19
C MET A 82 -15.59 -1.16 -19.71
N ALA A 83 -14.88 -0.27 -20.41
CA ALA A 83 -14.77 -0.27 -21.87
C ALA A 83 -13.97 -1.47 -22.40
N ASP A 84 -12.95 -1.93 -21.65
CA ASP A 84 -12.18 -3.14 -21.95
C ASP A 84 -13.00 -4.42 -21.72
N GLY A 85 -13.97 -4.36 -20.81
CA GLY A 85 -14.92 -5.42 -20.52
C GLY A 85 -14.97 -5.68 -19.01
N TYR A 86 -16.19 -5.78 -18.46
CA TYR A 86 -16.40 -5.95 -17.03
C TYR A 86 -17.56 -6.89 -16.73
N SER A 87 -17.60 -7.35 -15.48
CA SER A 87 -18.67 -8.18 -14.96
C SER A 87 -19.11 -7.71 -13.58
N ILE A 88 -20.35 -8.02 -13.23
CA ILE A 88 -20.92 -7.82 -11.89
C ILE A 88 -21.41 -9.17 -11.41
N ALA A 89 -20.88 -9.63 -10.27
CA ALA A 89 -21.18 -10.95 -9.72
C ALA A 89 -21.02 -12.08 -10.77
N GLY A 90 -19.95 -11.99 -11.58
CA GLY A 90 -19.61 -12.97 -12.63
C GLY A 90 -20.45 -12.90 -13.91
N LYS A 91 -21.37 -11.93 -14.03
CA LYS A 91 -22.16 -11.71 -15.25
C LYS A 91 -21.60 -10.54 -16.04
N GLU A 92 -21.21 -10.79 -17.29
CA GLU A 92 -20.76 -9.74 -18.19
C GLU A 92 -21.89 -8.78 -18.55
N ASP A 93 -21.55 -7.49 -18.68
CA ASP A 93 -22.47 -6.47 -19.19
C ASP A 93 -21.90 -5.79 -20.44
N LYS A 94 -22.30 -6.30 -21.61
CA LYS A 94 -21.90 -5.76 -22.90
C LYS A 94 -22.52 -4.39 -23.21
N VAL A 95 -23.69 -4.10 -22.63
CA VAL A 95 -24.38 -2.81 -22.86
C VAL A 95 -23.63 -1.71 -22.12
N GLY A 96 -23.26 -1.95 -20.87
CA GLY A 96 -22.42 -1.03 -20.10
C GLY A 96 -21.03 -0.87 -20.69
N GLN A 97 -20.44 -1.93 -21.26
CA GLN A 97 -19.16 -1.86 -21.97
C GLN A 97 -19.24 -0.90 -23.16
N LEU A 98 -20.27 -1.05 -24.00
CA LEU A 98 -20.47 -0.17 -25.14
C LEU A 98 -20.75 1.28 -24.71
N ALA A 99 -21.53 1.47 -23.64
CA ALA A 99 -21.77 2.79 -23.07
C ALA A 99 -20.46 3.47 -22.62
N ALA A 100 -19.55 2.72 -21.98
CA ALA A 100 -18.25 3.23 -21.57
C ALA A 100 -17.34 3.60 -22.75
N GLN A 101 -17.30 2.77 -23.80
CA GLN A 101 -16.56 3.06 -25.03
C GLN A 101 -17.05 4.37 -25.69
N ASN A 102 -18.37 4.50 -25.85
CA ASN A 102 -18.99 5.70 -26.43
C ASN A 102 -18.72 6.95 -25.58
N TRP A 103 -18.83 6.82 -24.26
CA TRP A 103 -18.60 7.93 -23.33
C TRP A 103 -17.14 8.40 -23.35
N LEU A 104 -16.16 7.49 -23.36
CA LEU A 104 -14.73 7.85 -23.45
C LEU A 104 -14.40 8.53 -24.77
N PHE A 105 -14.96 8.05 -25.88
CA PHE A 105 -14.79 8.70 -27.18
C PHE A 105 -15.33 10.14 -27.14
N ALA A 106 -16.53 10.33 -26.62
CA ALA A 106 -17.13 11.65 -26.48
C ALA A 106 -16.35 12.56 -25.52
N LEU A 107 -15.81 12.04 -24.41
CA LEU A 107 -14.97 12.81 -23.49
C LEU A 107 -13.70 13.30 -24.19
N LYS A 108 -13.00 12.42 -24.91
CA LYS A 108 -11.78 12.79 -25.65
C LYS A 108 -12.10 13.91 -26.64
N PHE A 109 -13.13 13.73 -27.46
CA PHE A 109 -13.55 14.71 -28.47
C PHE A 109 -13.91 16.07 -27.85
N THR A 110 -14.73 16.09 -26.80
CA THR A 110 -15.22 17.33 -26.17
C THR A 110 -14.15 18.08 -25.38
N THR A 111 -13.10 17.39 -24.94
CA THR A 111 -12.00 18.01 -24.20
C THR A 111 -10.86 18.51 -25.09
N LEU A 112 -10.75 18.08 -26.37
CA LEU A 112 -9.61 18.34 -27.27
C LEU A 112 -9.06 19.77 -27.22
N ASN A 113 -9.92 20.77 -27.36
CA ASN A 113 -9.53 22.19 -27.45
C ASN A 113 -9.72 22.95 -26.13
N ASN A 114 -9.94 22.24 -25.03
CA ASN A 114 -10.16 22.80 -23.70
C ASN A 114 -8.98 22.52 -22.77
N SER A 115 -8.87 23.34 -21.73
CA SER A 115 -7.94 23.09 -20.61
C SER A 115 -8.47 21.93 -19.76
N VAL A 116 -7.59 21.00 -19.41
CA VAL A 116 -7.92 19.83 -18.59
C VAL A 116 -7.02 19.82 -17.36
N ILE A 117 -7.65 19.77 -16.20
CA ILE A 117 -7.02 19.69 -14.89
C ILE A 117 -7.30 18.31 -14.30
N ALA A 118 -6.24 17.54 -14.08
CA ALA A 118 -6.29 16.29 -13.35
C ALA A 118 -6.40 16.56 -11.85
N LEU A 119 -7.40 15.96 -11.22
CA LEU A 119 -7.48 15.89 -9.76
C LEU A 119 -6.49 14.85 -9.22
N PRO A 120 -6.13 14.92 -7.91
CA PRO A 120 -5.43 13.82 -7.28
C PRO A 120 -6.25 12.54 -7.40
N TYR A 121 -5.58 11.42 -7.70
CA TYR A 121 -6.23 10.14 -8.00
C TYR A 121 -7.24 9.73 -6.90
N GLY A 122 -8.50 9.56 -7.28
CA GLY A 122 -9.60 9.19 -6.36
C GLY A 122 -10.31 10.38 -5.73
N ASN A 123 -9.98 11.60 -6.14
CA ASN A 123 -10.53 12.87 -5.67
C ASN A 123 -10.63 12.97 -4.13
N PRO A 124 -9.53 12.76 -3.37
CA PRO A 124 -9.54 12.92 -1.93
C PRO A 124 -9.88 14.36 -1.52
N ASP A 125 -10.45 14.53 -0.32
CA ASP A 125 -10.41 15.81 0.38
C ASP A 125 -8.95 16.23 0.57
N GLN A 126 -8.51 17.21 -0.22
CA GLN A 126 -7.12 17.66 -0.25
C GLN A 126 -6.70 18.33 1.07
N SER A 127 -7.62 18.94 1.82
CA SER A 127 -7.31 19.54 3.11
C SER A 127 -7.03 18.45 4.16
N LEU A 128 -7.83 17.39 4.16
CA LEU A 128 -7.60 16.22 5.00
C LEU A 128 -6.32 15.49 4.58
N ALA A 129 -6.17 15.18 3.28
CA ALA A 129 -5.00 14.48 2.75
C ALA A 129 -3.69 15.24 3.02
N LYS A 130 -3.68 16.57 2.85
CA LYS A 130 -2.52 17.42 3.17
C LYS A 130 -2.14 17.36 4.65
N ARG A 131 -3.14 17.30 5.56
CA ARG A 131 -2.91 17.21 7.01
C ARG A 131 -2.40 15.84 7.43
N LEU A 132 -2.91 14.75 6.84
CA LEU A 132 -2.50 13.39 7.18
C LEU A 132 -1.16 13.00 6.53
N ALA A 133 -0.96 13.38 5.27
CA ALA A 133 0.17 12.90 4.47
C ALA A 133 0.45 13.82 3.25
N PRO A 134 1.15 14.96 3.43
CA PRO A 134 1.39 15.92 2.35
C PRO A 134 2.22 15.36 1.19
N SER A 135 3.17 14.46 1.46
CA SER A 135 3.93 13.75 0.42
C SER A 135 3.04 12.81 -0.39
N GLU A 136 2.02 12.23 0.23
CA GLU A 136 1.10 11.29 -0.40
C GLU A 136 0.12 12.00 -1.31
N LEU A 137 -0.36 13.19 -0.91
CA LEU A 137 -1.15 14.04 -1.78
C LEU A 137 -0.40 14.39 -3.08
N ARG A 138 0.89 14.74 -2.99
CA ARG A 138 1.73 14.97 -4.20
C ARG A 138 1.81 13.73 -5.08
N PHE A 139 1.95 12.56 -4.47
CA PHE A 139 1.95 11.28 -5.18
C PHE A 139 0.61 11.04 -5.90
N TYR A 140 -0.53 11.25 -5.25
CA TYR A 140 -1.86 11.14 -5.88
C TYR A 140 -2.05 12.11 -7.04
N SER A 141 -1.58 13.35 -6.91
CA SER A 141 -1.63 14.34 -8.00
C SER A 141 -0.75 13.93 -9.18
N SER A 142 0.49 13.47 -8.93
CA SER A 142 1.40 13.02 -10.00
C SER A 142 0.90 11.76 -10.70
N TYR A 143 0.44 10.77 -9.93
CA TYR A 143 -0.10 9.54 -10.48
C TYR A 143 -1.38 9.82 -11.27
N GLY A 144 -2.30 10.60 -10.71
CA GLY A 144 -3.53 11.02 -11.38
C GLY A 144 -3.29 11.75 -12.70
N LYS A 145 -2.31 12.66 -12.74
CA LYS A 145 -1.88 13.33 -13.97
C LYS A 145 -1.49 12.31 -15.05
N GLN A 146 -0.55 11.42 -14.74
CA GLN A 146 -0.04 10.43 -15.69
C GLN A 146 -1.14 9.52 -16.21
N ARG A 147 -2.04 9.06 -15.33
CA ARG A 147 -3.20 8.24 -15.73
C ARG A 147 -4.14 8.99 -16.66
N LEU A 148 -4.49 10.23 -16.35
CA LEU A 148 -5.39 11.00 -17.20
C LEU A 148 -4.76 11.36 -18.56
N GLU A 149 -3.46 11.66 -18.60
CA GLU A 149 -2.72 11.88 -19.85
C GLU A 149 -2.72 10.65 -20.74
N LEU A 150 -2.49 9.47 -20.15
CA LEU A 150 -2.58 8.19 -20.84
C LEU A 150 -3.98 7.96 -21.42
N GLN A 151 -5.02 8.20 -20.62
CA GLN A 151 -6.41 7.96 -21.04
C GLN A 151 -6.85 8.93 -22.14
N LEU A 152 -6.49 10.22 -22.03
CA LEU A 152 -6.89 11.24 -23.02
C LEU A 152 -5.96 11.28 -24.24
N GLY A 153 -4.76 10.71 -24.17
CA GLY A 153 -3.76 10.76 -25.24
C GLY A 153 -3.18 12.17 -25.46
N ARG A 154 -3.19 13.02 -24.43
CA ARG A 154 -2.67 14.40 -24.48
C ARG A 154 -2.21 14.89 -23.11
N PRO A 155 -1.35 15.92 -23.05
CA PRO A 155 -0.94 16.53 -21.79
C PRO A 155 -2.10 17.16 -21.02
N VAL A 156 -2.04 17.12 -19.69
CA VAL A 156 -3.00 17.78 -18.79
C VAL A 156 -2.26 18.58 -17.70
N ILE A 157 -2.99 19.46 -17.02
CA ILE A 157 -2.49 20.24 -15.90
C ILE A 157 -2.79 19.48 -14.60
N ALA A 158 -1.88 19.53 -13.62
CA ALA A 158 -2.14 19.02 -12.28
C ALA A 158 -1.81 20.09 -11.25
N GLU A 159 -2.84 20.60 -10.61
CA GLU A 159 -2.76 21.65 -9.61
C GLU A 159 -3.55 21.24 -8.37
N ASN A 160 -3.00 21.55 -7.19
CA ASN A 160 -3.71 21.32 -5.94
C ASN A 160 -4.77 22.43 -5.72
N GLY A 161 -5.79 22.16 -4.92
CA GLY A 161 -6.88 23.08 -4.61
C GLY A 161 -8.13 22.91 -5.47
N TRP A 162 -8.08 22.04 -6.48
CA TRP A 162 -9.21 21.80 -7.38
C TRP A 162 -10.22 20.75 -6.87
N SER A 163 -9.93 19.95 -5.84
CA SER A 163 -10.95 19.06 -5.24
C SER A 163 -11.96 19.88 -4.42
N LYS A 164 -13.24 19.50 -4.50
CA LYS A 164 -14.32 20.13 -3.75
C LYS A 164 -14.93 19.16 -2.75
N GLY A 165 -15.33 19.67 -1.59
CA GLY A 165 -15.99 18.91 -0.53
C GLY A 165 -15.05 18.55 0.62
N ALA A 166 -15.65 18.22 1.76
CA ALA A 166 -14.94 17.80 2.96
C ALA A 166 -15.21 16.33 3.23
N SER A 167 -14.15 15.56 3.44
CA SER A 167 -14.28 14.15 3.81
C SER A 167 -14.77 14.05 5.25
N ARG A 168 -15.84 13.29 5.45
CA ARG A 168 -16.36 12.92 6.78
C ARG A 168 -15.72 11.64 7.31
N LEU A 169 -14.50 11.32 6.88
CA LEU A 169 -13.75 10.16 7.36
C LEU A 169 -13.47 10.31 8.86
N SER A 170 -13.94 9.36 9.68
CA SER A 170 -13.79 9.39 11.14
C SER A 170 -12.37 9.07 11.59
N SER A 171 -12.02 9.39 12.83
CA SER A 171 -10.67 9.16 13.37
C SER A 171 -10.20 7.71 13.28
N PRO A 172 -11.00 6.67 13.60
CA PRO A 172 -10.59 5.28 13.41
C PRO A 172 -10.20 4.95 11.96
N PHE A 173 -10.95 5.44 10.98
CA PHE A 173 -10.66 5.21 9.57
C PHE A 173 -9.45 6.01 9.06
N ARG A 174 -9.16 7.19 9.66
CA ARG A 174 -7.91 7.92 9.41
C ARG A 174 -6.68 7.16 9.93
N ALA A 175 -6.82 6.46 11.06
CA ALA A 175 -5.76 5.58 11.57
C ALA A 175 -5.52 4.41 10.61
N LEU A 176 -6.57 3.72 10.16
CA LEU A 176 -6.46 2.67 9.15
C LEU A 176 -5.81 3.17 7.85
N TYR A 177 -6.21 4.34 7.33
CA TYR A 177 -5.54 4.96 6.19
C TYR A 177 -4.04 5.18 6.45
N THR A 178 -3.68 5.66 7.65
CA THR A 178 -2.29 5.95 8.02
C THR A 178 -1.44 4.68 8.05
N ASP A 179 -1.96 3.60 8.62
CA ASP A 179 -1.29 2.30 8.71
C ASP A 179 -1.14 1.66 7.33
N ASN A 180 -2.22 1.64 6.55
CA ASN A 180 -2.23 1.15 5.16
C ASN A 180 -1.21 1.92 4.29
N ARG A 181 -1.21 3.25 4.37
CA ARG A 181 -0.25 4.10 3.67
C ARG A 181 1.18 3.78 4.08
N ARG A 182 1.47 3.70 5.39
CA ARG A 182 2.82 3.38 5.89
C ARG A 182 3.30 2.07 5.30
N MET A 183 2.47 1.03 5.36
CA MET A 183 2.80 -0.28 4.81
C MET A 183 3.12 -0.23 3.32
N LEU A 184 2.29 0.40 2.50
CA LEU A 184 2.53 0.52 1.05
C LEU A 184 3.74 1.40 0.72
N THR A 185 3.98 2.47 1.47
CA THR A 185 5.20 3.28 1.29
C THR A 185 6.46 2.51 1.67
N GLY A 186 6.38 1.60 2.63
CA GLY A 186 7.47 0.70 2.98
C GLY A 186 7.73 -0.31 1.85
N LEU A 187 6.67 -0.97 1.37
CA LEU A 187 6.77 -1.92 0.25
C LEU A 187 7.32 -1.26 -1.03
N SER A 188 6.91 -0.02 -1.34
CA SER A 188 7.42 0.70 -2.51
C SER A 188 8.88 1.11 -2.41
N THR A 189 9.51 1.00 -1.23
CA THR A 189 10.97 1.20 -1.10
C THR A 189 11.80 -0.04 -1.45
N ILE A 190 11.18 -1.22 -1.47
CA ILE A 190 11.88 -2.50 -1.70
C ILE A 190 11.47 -3.20 -2.99
N SER A 191 10.36 -2.80 -3.59
CA SER A 191 9.75 -3.42 -4.76
C SER A 191 9.21 -2.36 -5.71
N THR A 192 9.46 -2.54 -7.01
CA THR A 192 8.94 -1.67 -8.08
C THR A 192 7.68 -2.25 -8.74
N ALA A 193 7.04 -3.24 -8.11
CA ALA A 193 5.84 -3.87 -8.66
C ALA A 193 4.72 -2.82 -8.90
N PRO A 194 4.13 -2.76 -10.12
CA PRO A 194 3.10 -1.77 -10.44
C PRO A 194 1.90 -1.81 -9.51
N GLU A 195 1.51 -3.01 -9.07
CA GLU A 195 0.38 -3.23 -8.17
C GLU A 195 0.51 -2.50 -6.81
N ILE A 196 1.73 -2.32 -6.28
CA ILE A 196 1.97 -1.55 -5.06
C ILE A 196 1.65 -0.08 -5.32
N THR A 197 2.13 0.44 -6.45
CA THR A 197 1.93 1.84 -6.85
C THR A 197 0.45 2.12 -7.11
N THR A 198 -0.23 1.23 -7.83
CA THR A 198 -1.67 1.32 -8.10
C THR A 198 -2.46 1.29 -6.79
N LEU A 199 -2.23 0.29 -5.93
CA LEU A 199 -2.94 0.17 -4.65
C LEU A 199 -2.70 1.39 -3.75
N ARG A 200 -1.46 1.90 -3.72
CA ARG A 200 -1.10 3.12 -3.00
C ARG A 200 -1.89 4.33 -3.51
N ALA A 201 -2.01 4.51 -4.83
CA ALA A 201 -2.77 5.60 -5.42
C ALA A 201 -4.26 5.48 -5.08
N ARG A 202 -4.81 4.27 -5.10
CA ARG A 202 -6.20 3.99 -4.73
C ARG A 202 -6.53 4.37 -3.29
N LEU A 203 -5.56 4.39 -2.36
CA LEU A 203 -5.84 4.87 -0.99
C LEU A 203 -6.37 6.32 -0.95
N GLY A 204 -6.20 7.13 -2.00
CA GLY A 204 -6.85 8.44 -2.11
C GLY A 204 -8.38 8.37 -2.08
N THR A 205 -8.98 7.29 -2.59
CA THR A 205 -10.44 7.16 -2.72
C THR A 205 -11.16 7.10 -1.37
N VAL A 206 -10.51 6.59 -0.31
CA VAL A 206 -11.13 6.51 1.04
C VAL A 206 -11.44 7.90 1.63
N MET A 207 -10.76 8.94 1.13
CA MET A 207 -10.97 10.32 1.51
C MET A 207 -11.87 11.08 0.53
N ASN A 208 -12.49 10.40 -0.44
CA ASN A 208 -13.39 11.05 -1.40
C ASN A 208 -14.63 11.63 -0.68
N PRO A 209 -14.93 12.93 -0.85
CA PRO A 209 -16.03 13.60 -0.14
C PRO A 209 -17.43 13.19 -0.63
N ALA A 210 -17.53 12.50 -1.77
CA ALA A 210 -18.80 11.98 -2.28
C ALA A 210 -19.28 10.71 -1.57
N LEU A 211 -18.42 10.05 -0.79
CA LEU A 211 -18.77 8.83 -0.06
C LEU A 211 -19.74 9.10 1.07
N ASP A 212 -20.83 8.32 1.13
CA ASP A 212 -21.72 8.30 2.28
C ASP A 212 -21.10 7.57 3.49
N GLU A 213 -21.83 7.49 4.61
CA GLU A 213 -21.33 6.84 5.82
C GLU A 213 -21.02 5.36 5.64
N SER A 214 -21.94 4.60 5.04
CA SER A 214 -21.77 3.17 4.80
C SER A 214 -20.64 2.89 3.82
N GLU A 215 -20.48 3.74 2.80
CA GLU A 215 -19.44 3.61 1.80
C GLU A 215 -18.06 3.94 2.39
N ARG A 216 -17.94 4.96 3.25
CA ARG A 216 -16.67 5.25 3.95
C ARG A 216 -16.22 4.06 4.81
N VAL A 217 -17.15 3.42 5.51
CA VAL A 217 -16.89 2.20 6.29
C VAL A 217 -16.40 1.09 5.36
N PHE A 218 -17.15 0.81 4.29
CA PHE A 218 -16.83 -0.24 3.32
C PHE A 218 -15.43 -0.05 2.70
N PHE A 219 -15.14 1.13 2.14
CA PHE A 219 -13.88 1.39 1.46
C PHE A 219 -12.68 1.38 2.41
N SER A 220 -12.87 1.81 3.66
CA SER A 220 -11.80 1.75 4.67
C SER A 220 -11.42 0.29 4.99
N TYR A 221 -12.40 -0.60 5.17
CA TYR A 221 -12.11 -2.02 5.40
C TYR A 221 -11.61 -2.73 4.14
N SER A 222 -12.19 -2.44 2.98
CA SER A 222 -11.74 -2.97 1.69
C SER A 222 -10.27 -2.61 1.42
N ALA A 223 -9.87 -1.35 1.67
CA ALA A 223 -8.48 -0.92 1.59
C ALA A 223 -7.55 -1.74 2.50
N THR A 224 -7.95 -1.94 3.76
CA THR A 224 -7.17 -2.73 4.72
C THR A 224 -6.99 -4.18 4.25
N ARG A 225 -8.05 -4.83 3.75
CA ARG A 225 -7.95 -6.19 3.22
C ARG A 225 -7.00 -6.28 2.02
N ALA A 226 -7.12 -5.35 1.07
CA ALA A 226 -6.24 -5.31 -0.09
C ALA A 226 -4.77 -5.06 0.29
N VAL A 227 -4.52 -4.19 1.27
CA VAL A 227 -3.15 -3.98 1.79
C VAL A 227 -2.62 -5.20 2.52
N GLN A 228 -3.44 -5.89 3.31
CA GLN A 228 -3.05 -7.16 3.94
C GLN A 228 -2.69 -8.23 2.90
N ALA A 229 -3.50 -8.39 1.87
CA ALA A 229 -3.20 -9.29 0.75
C ALA A 229 -1.89 -8.89 0.03
N MET A 230 -1.66 -7.59 -0.15
CA MET A 230 -0.41 -7.08 -0.73
C MET A 230 0.80 -7.39 0.16
N THR A 231 0.68 -7.26 1.48
CA THR A 231 1.77 -7.60 2.42
C THR A 231 2.07 -9.08 2.49
N ALA A 232 1.06 -9.93 2.38
CA ALA A 232 1.22 -11.39 2.41
C ALA A 232 2.02 -11.94 1.22
N LYS A 233 2.19 -11.14 0.16
CA LYS A 233 3.08 -11.50 -0.96
C LYS A 233 4.54 -11.58 -0.55
N LEU A 234 4.94 -10.89 0.50
CA LEU A 234 6.31 -10.87 1.01
C LEU A 234 6.30 -11.29 2.49
N ARG A 235 6.73 -12.53 2.74
CA ARG A 235 6.62 -13.13 4.07
C ARG A 235 7.67 -14.19 4.33
N VAL A 236 7.84 -14.50 5.61
CA VAL A 236 8.60 -15.66 6.07
C VAL A 236 7.62 -16.81 6.26
N ILE A 237 7.96 -18.03 5.86
CA ILE A 237 7.09 -19.18 6.15
C ILE A 237 7.19 -19.48 7.66
N PRO A 238 6.05 -19.51 8.39
CA PRO A 238 6.06 -19.89 9.80
C PRO A 238 6.54 -21.33 9.97
N GLY A 239 7.19 -21.63 11.09
CA GLY A 239 7.84 -22.92 11.30
C GLY A 239 7.94 -23.32 12.77
N ARG A 240 8.06 -24.62 13.01
CA ARG A 240 8.31 -25.20 14.35
C ARG A 240 9.64 -25.94 14.34
N TYR A 241 10.51 -25.67 15.30
CA TYR A 241 11.87 -26.19 15.36
C TYR A 241 12.20 -26.74 16.74
N GLN A 242 12.70 -27.97 16.79
CA GLN A 242 13.26 -28.56 18.00
C GLN A 242 14.79 -28.40 17.97
N LEU A 243 15.34 -27.78 19.00
CA LEU A 243 16.77 -27.54 19.16
C LEU A 243 17.37 -28.56 20.12
N THR A 244 18.40 -29.26 19.66
CA THR A 244 19.11 -30.30 20.43
C THR A 244 20.54 -29.90 20.81
N SER A 245 21.04 -28.75 20.32
CA SER A 245 22.38 -28.24 20.54
C SER A 245 22.38 -26.75 20.92
N THR A 246 23.39 -26.31 21.67
CA THR A 246 23.54 -24.91 22.12
C THR A 246 23.65 -23.92 20.95
N THR A 247 24.14 -24.37 19.80
CA THR A 247 24.12 -23.65 18.53
C THR A 247 23.47 -24.53 17.48
N ALA A 248 22.48 -24.01 16.77
CA ALA A 248 21.71 -24.73 15.76
C ALA A 248 21.56 -23.91 14.47
N LYS A 249 21.50 -24.62 13.33
CA LYS A 249 21.25 -24.05 12.01
C LYS A 249 19.80 -24.28 11.63
N LEU A 250 19.02 -23.21 11.53
CA LEU A 250 17.60 -23.25 11.22
C LEU A 250 17.34 -22.91 9.75
N PRO A 251 16.79 -23.83 8.96
CA PRO A 251 16.32 -23.51 7.62
C PRO A 251 15.01 -22.74 7.70
N VAL A 252 15.01 -21.50 7.21
CA VAL A 252 13.83 -20.64 7.14
C VAL A 252 13.53 -20.30 5.68
N THR A 253 12.29 -20.50 5.26
CA THR A 253 11.87 -20.20 3.89
C THR A 253 11.34 -18.77 3.80
N LEU A 254 11.93 -18.00 2.90
CA LEU A 254 11.57 -16.63 2.56
C LEU A 254 10.77 -16.64 1.26
N VAL A 255 9.69 -15.87 1.19
CA VAL A 255 8.80 -15.83 0.03
C VAL A 255 8.73 -14.41 -0.52
N ASN A 256 8.98 -14.28 -1.82
CA ASN A 256 8.65 -13.09 -2.59
C ASN A 256 7.69 -13.49 -3.73
N SER A 257 6.43 -13.09 -3.60
CA SER A 257 5.39 -13.35 -4.61
C SER A 257 5.18 -12.18 -5.57
N PHE A 258 5.99 -11.13 -5.49
CA PHE A 258 5.97 -10.04 -6.46
C PHE A 258 6.61 -10.46 -7.78
N ASP A 259 6.17 -9.82 -8.86
CA ASP A 259 6.76 -9.95 -10.20
C ASP A 259 8.12 -9.26 -10.35
N THR A 260 8.62 -8.63 -9.29
CA THR A 260 9.89 -7.91 -9.27
C THR A 260 10.80 -8.46 -8.18
N PRO A 261 12.12 -8.52 -8.41
CA PRO A 261 13.07 -8.87 -7.37
C PRO A 261 13.04 -7.80 -6.26
N THR A 262 13.32 -8.22 -5.03
CA THR A 262 13.30 -7.34 -3.85
C THR A 262 14.56 -7.52 -3.02
N VAL A 263 14.99 -6.43 -2.37
CA VAL A 263 16.11 -6.46 -1.41
C VAL A 263 15.57 -6.08 -0.04
N VAL A 264 15.77 -6.95 0.94
CA VAL A 264 15.15 -6.85 2.26
C VAL A 264 16.14 -7.18 3.37
N ASN A 265 15.89 -6.63 4.55
CA ASN A 265 16.47 -7.10 5.80
C ASN A 265 15.42 -7.98 6.51
N LEU A 266 15.87 -8.95 7.29
CA LEU A 266 15.03 -9.84 8.08
C LEU A 266 15.22 -9.51 9.57
N SER A 267 14.17 -8.98 10.18
CA SER A 267 14.07 -8.72 11.61
C SER A 267 13.61 -9.99 12.33
N LEU A 268 14.33 -10.39 13.38
CA LEU A 268 14.10 -11.59 14.16
C LEU A 268 14.10 -11.22 15.64
N ILE A 269 12.91 -11.15 16.24
CA ILE A 269 12.72 -10.68 17.61
C ILE A 269 12.15 -11.83 18.47
N PRO A 270 12.97 -12.45 19.34
CA PRO A 270 12.50 -13.41 20.32
C PRO A 270 11.57 -12.76 21.36
N LEU A 271 10.48 -13.42 21.71
CA LEU A 271 9.57 -12.97 22.78
C LEU A 271 10.13 -13.17 24.20
N ASN A 272 11.25 -13.89 24.33
CA ASN A 272 11.97 -14.05 25.60
C ASN A 272 13.48 -14.25 25.36
N SER A 273 14.26 -14.18 26.43
CA SER A 273 15.74 -14.21 26.38
C SER A 273 16.36 -15.61 26.37
N ARG A 274 15.58 -16.69 26.16
CA ARG A 274 16.12 -18.07 26.16
C ARG A 274 16.90 -18.41 24.90
N ILE A 275 16.73 -17.62 23.85
CA ILE A 275 17.39 -17.78 22.56
C ILE A 275 17.95 -16.43 22.11
N ARG A 276 19.14 -16.45 21.51
CA ARG A 276 19.74 -15.34 20.78
C ARG A 276 19.79 -15.68 19.30
N ILE A 277 19.24 -14.78 18.50
CA ILE A 277 19.22 -14.83 17.04
C ILE A 277 19.48 -13.42 16.51
N GLU A 278 20.24 -13.31 15.44
CA GLU A 278 20.61 -12.02 14.86
C GLU A 278 19.77 -11.70 13.63
N ASN A 279 19.51 -10.41 13.40
CA ASN A 279 18.89 -9.94 12.17
C ASN A 279 19.81 -10.20 10.98
N VAL A 280 19.22 -10.50 9.83
CA VAL A 280 19.98 -10.73 8.59
C VAL A 280 19.73 -9.59 7.62
N ASN A 281 20.78 -8.97 7.10
CA ASN A 281 20.67 -7.79 6.23
C ASN A 281 20.96 -8.13 4.77
N ASN A 282 20.46 -7.29 3.86
CA ASN A 282 20.76 -7.30 2.43
C ASN A 282 20.45 -8.65 1.74
N ILE A 283 19.29 -9.23 2.05
CA ILE A 283 18.80 -10.45 1.41
C ILE A 283 18.18 -10.07 0.07
N GLN A 284 18.72 -10.61 -1.01
CA GLN A 284 18.13 -10.50 -2.34
C GLN A 284 17.16 -11.66 -2.58
N LEU A 285 15.91 -11.34 -2.88
CA LEU A 285 14.87 -12.30 -3.23
C LEU A 285 14.46 -12.09 -4.69
N ALA A 286 14.59 -13.12 -5.52
CA ALA A 286 14.15 -13.08 -6.91
C ALA A 286 12.62 -12.87 -7.00
N ALA A 287 12.14 -12.41 -8.16
CA ALA A 287 10.71 -12.34 -8.44
C ALA A 287 10.07 -13.73 -8.34
N LYS A 288 8.83 -13.82 -7.82
CA LYS A 288 8.05 -15.06 -7.71
C LYS A 288 8.86 -16.26 -7.15
N SER A 289 9.65 -16.01 -6.10
CA SER A 289 10.60 -16.99 -5.58
C SER A 289 10.28 -17.44 -4.16
N ARG A 290 10.78 -18.64 -3.84
CA ARG A 290 10.89 -19.18 -2.50
C ARG A 290 12.36 -19.52 -2.27
N GLN A 291 12.99 -18.86 -1.30
CA GLN A 291 14.41 -19.03 -1.00
C GLN A 291 14.59 -19.53 0.42
N GLN A 292 15.40 -20.56 0.61
CA GLN A 292 15.77 -21.04 1.93
C GLN A 292 16.99 -20.28 2.44
N LEU A 293 16.87 -19.71 3.64
CA LEU A 293 17.95 -19.04 4.36
C LEU A 293 18.26 -19.84 5.61
N THR A 294 19.54 -20.11 5.86
CA THR A 294 19.98 -20.76 7.10
C THR A 294 20.29 -19.71 8.15
N LEU A 295 19.55 -19.71 9.25
CA LEU A 295 19.77 -18.85 10.41
C LEU A 295 20.57 -19.59 11.47
N GLU A 296 21.55 -18.93 12.08
CA GLU A 296 22.25 -19.45 13.24
C GLU A 296 21.58 -18.99 14.52
N VAL A 297 21.29 -19.95 15.40
CA VAL A 297 20.55 -19.72 16.64
C VAL A 297 21.34 -20.24 17.83
N ASN A 298 21.51 -19.38 18.82
CA ASN A 298 22.21 -19.70 20.06
C ASN A 298 21.20 -19.87 21.20
N VAL A 299 21.16 -21.07 21.79
CA VAL A 299 20.30 -21.39 22.92
C VAL A 299 20.99 -21.01 24.23
N ILE A 300 20.33 -20.17 25.00
CA ILE A 300 20.78 -19.69 26.31
C ILE A 300 20.19 -20.55 27.43
N ALA A 301 18.92 -20.95 27.31
CA ALA A 301 18.25 -21.79 28.30
C ALA A 301 17.21 -22.73 27.66
N PRO A 302 16.96 -23.93 28.22
CA PRO A 302 15.89 -24.82 27.76
C PRO A 302 14.50 -24.19 27.93
N GLY A 303 13.54 -24.64 27.12
CA GLY A 303 12.17 -24.14 27.07
C GLY A 303 11.73 -23.71 25.66
N SER A 304 10.51 -23.17 25.58
CA SER A 304 9.91 -22.70 24.32
C SER A 304 10.05 -21.19 24.14
N VAL A 305 10.27 -20.76 22.90
CA VAL A 305 10.41 -19.37 22.47
C VAL A 305 9.67 -19.18 21.16
N LEU A 306 8.91 -18.10 21.05
CA LEU A 306 8.39 -17.61 19.79
C LEU A 306 9.31 -16.50 19.28
N VAL A 307 9.71 -16.56 18.02
CA VAL A 307 10.49 -15.51 17.37
C VAL A 307 9.61 -14.88 16.31
N ASN A 308 9.35 -13.57 16.46
CA ASN A 308 8.67 -12.79 15.43
C ASN A 308 9.66 -12.50 14.30
N ALA A 309 9.36 -13.01 13.12
CA ALA A 309 10.11 -12.82 11.90
C ALA A 309 9.34 -11.89 10.97
N GLN A 310 9.95 -10.79 10.54
CA GLN A 310 9.34 -9.87 9.58
C GLN A 310 10.42 -9.20 8.75
N PHE A 311 10.09 -8.89 7.50
CA PHE A 311 11.00 -8.12 6.66
C PHE A 311 11.04 -6.65 7.07
N MET A 312 12.14 -6.01 6.69
CA MET A 312 12.43 -4.62 6.99
C MET A 312 13.13 -4.00 5.78
N ASN A 313 12.80 -2.75 5.46
CA ASN A 313 13.51 -2.03 4.41
C ASN A 313 14.86 -1.48 4.91
N SER A 314 15.65 -0.88 4.01
CA SER A 314 16.94 -0.27 4.34
C SER A 314 16.85 0.89 5.34
N LYS A 315 15.66 1.44 5.58
CA LYS A 315 15.40 2.54 6.54
C LYS A 315 14.94 2.04 7.92
N GLY A 316 14.87 0.72 8.14
CA GLY A 316 14.44 0.16 9.41
C GLY A 316 12.91 0.01 9.57
N GLN A 317 12.14 0.29 8.53
CA GLN A 317 10.68 0.15 8.57
C GLN A 317 10.28 -1.30 8.29
N LEU A 318 9.46 -1.88 9.18
CA LEU A 318 8.87 -3.21 9.00
C LEU A 318 7.93 -3.23 7.79
N VAL A 319 8.05 -4.28 6.98
CA VAL A 319 7.32 -4.48 5.72
C VAL A 319 6.99 -5.95 5.54
N GLY A 320 5.96 -6.22 4.73
CA GLY A 320 5.48 -7.58 4.52
C GLY A 320 4.74 -8.13 5.74
N GLU A 321 4.34 -9.38 5.64
CA GLU A 321 3.60 -10.07 6.70
C GLU A 321 4.54 -10.51 7.84
N GLN A 322 4.13 -10.27 9.08
CA GLN A 322 4.81 -10.83 10.25
C GLN A 322 4.50 -12.31 10.36
N SER A 323 5.51 -13.12 10.65
CA SER A 323 5.35 -14.57 10.83
C SER A 323 6.08 -15.03 12.08
N GLU A 324 5.66 -16.18 12.60
CA GLU A 324 6.17 -16.71 13.86
C GLU A 324 7.00 -17.97 13.62
N LEU A 325 8.18 -18.01 14.23
CA LEU A 325 9.01 -19.21 14.31
C LEU A 325 8.94 -19.71 15.76
N ALA A 326 8.36 -20.89 15.97
CA ALA A 326 8.27 -21.51 17.28
C ALA A 326 9.48 -22.44 17.50
N LEU A 327 10.33 -22.09 18.45
CA LEU A 327 11.55 -22.81 18.78
C LEU A 327 11.39 -23.45 20.16
N SER A 328 11.71 -24.73 20.30
CA SER A 328 11.72 -25.43 21.58
C SER A 328 13.06 -26.10 21.82
N SER A 329 13.57 -25.99 23.03
CA SER A 329 14.85 -26.59 23.44
C SER A 329 14.68 -27.44 24.69
N THR A 330 15.29 -28.63 24.67
CA THR A 330 15.41 -29.52 25.82
C THR A 330 16.85 -29.63 26.32
N ILE A 331 17.72 -28.69 25.92
CA ILE A 331 19.16 -28.79 26.17
C ILE A 331 19.45 -28.61 27.65
N ILE A 332 20.11 -29.60 28.22
CA ILE A 332 20.68 -29.57 29.57
C ILE A 332 22.11 -29.05 29.44
N ASP A 333 22.50 -28.11 30.31
CA ASP A 333 23.86 -27.56 30.32
C ASP A 333 24.90 -28.69 30.46
N SER A 334 25.87 -28.75 29.54
CA SER A 334 26.93 -29.76 29.53
C SER A 334 27.73 -29.79 30.84
N ARG A 335 27.84 -28.64 31.52
CA ARG A 335 28.45 -28.56 32.86
C ARG A 335 27.67 -29.39 33.88
N VAL A 336 26.34 -29.33 33.85
CA VAL A 336 25.48 -30.10 34.74
C VAL A 336 25.63 -31.60 34.46
N THR A 337 25.71 -32.00 33.19
CA THR A 337 26.00 -33.40 32.82
C THR A 337 27.37 -33.86 33.35
N TRP A 338 28.41 -33.02 33.25
CA TRP A 338 29.72 -33.35 33.82
C TRP A 338 29.70 -33.45 35.35
N PHE A 339 29.06 -32.49 36.04
CA PHE A 339 28.94 -32.51 37.50
C PHE A 339 28.18 -33.75 37.99
N THR A 340 27.04 -34.08 37.37
CA THR A 340 26.25 -35.27 37.72
C THR A 340 27.01 -36.56 37.43
N THR A 341 27.73 -36.64 36.32
CA THR A 341 28.59 -37.79 35.98
C THR A 341 29.73 -37.94 36.98
N ALA A 342 30.45 -36.85 37.30
CA ALA A 342 31.53 -36.87 38.26
C ALA A 342 31.05 -37.24 39.67
N ALA A 343 29.91 -36.69 40.11
CA ALA A 343 29.28 -37.06 41.37
C ALA A 343 28.88 -38.54 41.41
N ALA A 344 28.30 -39.06 40.32
CA ALA A 344 27.94 -40.47 40.21
C ALA A 344 29.19 -41.39 40.29
N VAL A 345 30.28 -41.02 39.62
CA VAL A 345 31.56 -41.75 39.68
C VAL A 345 32.13 -41.74 41.10
N LEU A 346 32.13 -40.58 41.77
CA LEU A 346 32.60 -40.47 43.15
C LEU A 346 31.76 -41.31 44.12
N LEU A 347 30.43 -41.32 43.97
CA LEU A 347 29.54 -42.17 44.76
C LEU A 347 29.82 -43.66 44.52
N PHE A 348 30.07 -44.05 43.27
CA PHE A 348 30.39 -45.44 42.93
C PHE A 348 31.73 -45.89 43.54
N LEU A 349 32.76 -45.04 43.48
CA LEU A 349 34.04 -45.29 44.15
C LEU A 349 33.88 -45.37 45.68
N GLY A 350 33.06 -44.50 46.26
CA GLY A 350 32.68 -44.54 47.68
C GLY A 350 32.01 -45.87 48.07
N ALA A 351 31.08 -46.36 47.26
CA ALA A 351 30.40 -47.63 47.48
C ALA A 351 31.36 -48.83 47.39
N ILE A 352 32.24 -48.85 46.38
CA ILE A 352 33.26 -49.91 46.22
C ILE A 352 34.21 -49.93 47.43
N THR A 353 34.73 -48.77 47.83
CA THR A 353 35.65 -48.67 48.99
C THR A 353 34.98 -49.09 50.29
N GLN A 354 33.72 -48.71 50.53
CA GLN A 354 32.95 -49.19 51.68
C GLN A 354 32.74 -50.71 51.66
N SER A 355 32.43 -51.28 50.49
CA SER A 355 32.22 -52.72 50.34
C SER A 355 33.50 -53.52 50.63
N VAL A 356 34.65 -53.09 50.08
CA VAL A 356 35.96 -53.70 50.38
C VAL A 356 36.31 -53.58 51.87
N ARG A 357 36.03 -52.42 52.49
CA ARG A 357 36.27 -52.21 53.92
C ARG A 357 35.39 -53.11 54.79
N ARG A 358 34.13 -53.34 54.39
CA ARG A 358 33.20 -54.27 55.05
C ARG A 358 33.67 -55.72 54.96
N VAL A 359 34.08 -56.19 53.77
CA VAL A 359 34.60 -57.55 53.57
C VAL A 359 35.92 -57.78 54.33
N ARG A 360 36.80 -56.79 54.40
CA ARG A 360 38.03 -56.88 55.21
C ARG A 360 37.75 -56.92 56.72
N LYS A 361 36.68 -56.26 57.20
CA LYS A 361 36.27 -56.33 58.61
C LYS A 361 35.57 -57.64 59.00
N SER A 362 35.00 -58.39 58.06
CA SER A 362 34.38 -59.71 58.35
C SER A 362 35.34 -60.89 58.23
N ARG A 363 36.61 -60.64 57.89
CA ARG A 363 37.69 -61.65 57.78
C ARG A 363 38.73 -61.56 58.91
N LYS A 364 38.50 -60.68 59.90
CA LYS A 364 39.08 -60.75 61.24
C LYS A 364 37.99 -61.20 62.18
#